data_AF-A0A539E8A4-F1
#
_entry.id   AF-A0A539E8A4-F1
#
_cell.length_a   1.000
_cell.length_b   1.000
_cell.length_c   1.000
_cell.angle_alpha   90.00
_cell.angle_beta   90.00
_cell.angle_gamma   90.00
#
_symmetry.space_group_name_H-M   'P 1'
#
loop_
_entity.id
_entity.type
_entity.pdbx_description
1 polymer ?
#
loop_
_entity_poly.entity_id
_entity_poly.type
_entity_poly.pdbx_seq_one_letter_code
_entity_poly.pdbx_strand_id
1 'polypeptide(L)'
;MFGDLAKALAGQGPLNWDAARQFASLSSSGGTSERNVDPAIRMAYEQLIPIADMHVRDTTGLATASAALELVTPGVWAQRTLEAYRPLFTELAVSLGRSGPTTADDQPDDGDPMMAMMAGLSQMMAPSMMGMAIGSMVGRLAGRAFGQYDLPIPRTATSLLIVPSSVDAFAADWSLPLDEMRLWVLAQELIGHAV
;
A
#
# COMPACT_ATOMS: atom_id res chain seq x y z
N MET A 1 35.63 -6.67 -1.02
CA MET A 1 34.75 -7.22 0.04
C MET A 1 34.14 -6.15 0.94
N PHE A 2 34.89 -5.22 1.54
CA PHE A 2 34.29 -4.08 2.29
C PHE A 2 33.58 -3.05 1.40
N GLY A 3 34.04 -2.84 0.16
CA GLY A 3 33.38 -1.94 -0.80
C GLY A 3 32.03 -2.43 -1.28
N ASP A 4 31.87 -3.74 -1.50
CA ASP A 4 30.58 -4.35 -1.87
C ASP A 4 29.60 -4.35 -0.70
N LEU A 5 30.09 -4.52 0.54
CA LEU A 5 29.30 -4.39 1.77
C LEU A 5 28.84 -2.95 2.00
N ALA A 6 29.70 -1.96 1.77
CA ALA A 6 29.34 -0.54 1.86
C ALA A 6 28.34 -0.14 0.76
N LYS A 7 28.44 -0.71 -0.44
CA LYS A 7 27.47 -0.50 -1.54
C LYS A 7 26.13 -1.21 -1.28
N ALA A 8 26.16 -2.38 -0.65
CA ALA A 8 24.97 -3.08 -0.18
C ALA A 8 24.26 -2.34 0.96
N LEU A 9 25.01 -1.77 1.90
CA LEU A 9 24.47 -0.90 2.95
C LEU A 9 23.98 0.44 2.40
N ALA A 10 24.65 1.02 1.40
CA ALA A 10 24.21 2.28 0.76
C ALA A 10 22.97 2.09 -0.14
N GLY A 11 22.76 0.87 -0.67
CA GLY A 11 21.53 0.48 -1.37
C GLY A 11 20.37 0.18 -0.42
N GLN A 12 20.67 -0.21 0.82
CA GLN A 12 19.73 -0.25 1.93
C GLN A 12 19.53 1.18 2.45
N GLY A 13 18.62 1.92 1.80
CA GLY A 13 18.12 3.16 2.37
C GLY A 13 17.56 2.98 3.78
N PRO A 14 17.01 4.04 4.41
CA PRO A 14 16.47 3.99 5.78
C PRO A 14 15.36 2.94 5.99
N LEU A 15 14.90 2.31 4.91
CA LEU A 15 13.93 1.25 4.87
C LEU A 15 14.38 0.13 3.93
N ASN A 16 14.26 -1.13 4.38
CA ASN A 16 14.47 -2.30 3.52
C ASN A 16 13.23 -2.56 2.65
N TRP A 17 13.29 -2.11 1.39
CA TRP A 17 12.16 -2.18 0.44
C TRP A 17 11.86 -3.60 -0.04
N ASP A 18 12.86 -4.47 -0.07
CA ASP A 18 12.65 -5.89 -0.43
C ASP A 18 11.85 -6.60 0.65
N ALA A 19 12.19 -6.36 1.92
CA ALA A 19 11.39 -6.84 3.04
C ALA A 19 9.96 -6.27 2.97
N ALA A 20 9.79 -4.97 2.71
CA ALA A 20 8.46 -4.37 2.61
C ALA A 20 7.60 -5.03 1.51
N ARG A 21 8.15 -5.24 0.31
CA ARG A 21 7.44 -5.91 -0.79
C ARG A 21 7.09 -7.36 -0.46
N GLN A 22 8.03 -8.11 0.12
CA GLN A 22 7.80 -9.51 0.48
C GLN A 22 6.68 -9.64 1.53
N PHE A 23 6.73 -8.84 2.60
CA PHE A 23 5.74 -8.89 3.65
C PHE A 23 4.38 -8.33 3.22
N ALA A 24 4.35 -7.36 2.30
CA ALA A 24 3.10 -6.91 1.69
C ALA A 24 2.44 -8.01 0.86
N SER A 25 3.20 -8.74 0.04
CA SER A 25 2.69 -9.89 -0.73
C SER A 25 2.18 -11.02 0.17
N LEU A 26 2.92 -11.35 1.22
CA LEU A 26 2.51 -12.38 2.19
C LEU A 26 1.25 -11.99 2.96
N SER A 27 1.15 -10.72 3.38
CA SER A 27 0.03 -10.24 4.22
C SER A 27 -1.23 -9.94 3.43
N SER A 28 -1.11 -9.58 2.14
CA SER A 28 -2.27 -9.31 1.25
C SER A 28 -2.97 -10.58 0.80
N SER A 29 -2.19 -11.62 0.53
CA SER A 29 -2.71 -12.89 0.03
C SER A 29 -3.08 -13.89 1.14
N GLY A 30 -2.84 -13.53 2.42
CA GLY A 30 -3.02 -14.45 3.55
C GLY A 30 -2.16 -15.71 3.46
N GLY A 31 -1.06 -15.66 2.71
CA GLY A 31 -0.21 -16.81 2.43
C GLY A 31 -0.76 -17.78 1.36
N THR A 32 -1.79 -17.39 0.63
CA THR A 32 -2.36 -18.19 -0.47
C THR A 32 -2.00 -17.61 -1.84
N SER A 33 -2.00 -18.41 -2.90
CA SER A 33 -1.77 -17.87 -4.24
C SER A 33 -3.00 -17.10 -4.70
N GLU A 34 -2.83 -15.82 -5.05
CA GLU A 34 -3.90 -15.03 -5.66
C GLU A 34 -4.13 -15.51 -7.10
N ARG A 35 -5.39 -15.70 -7.46
CA ARG A 35 -5.78 -15.92 -8.86
C ARG A 35 -5.93 -14.56 -9.54
N ASN A 36 -5.59 -14.51 -10.83
CA ASN A 36 -5.88 -13.32 -11.62
C ASN A 36 -7.40 -13.07 -11.68
N VAL A 37 -7.77 -11.80 -11.86
CA VAL A 37 -9.17 -11.38 -11.98
C VAL A 37 -9.81 -12.06 -13.20
N ASP A 38 -10.95 -12.71 -12.96
CA ASP A 38 -11.72 -13.44 -13.97
C ASP A 38 -12.16 -12.52 -15.12
N PRO A 39 -12.03 -12.94 -16.39
CA PRO A 39 -12.55 -12.19 -17.54
C PRO A 39 -14.02 -11.77 -17.41
N ALA A 40 -14.88 -12.58 -16.82
CA ALA A 40 -16.30 -12.24 -16.63
C ALA A 40 -16.47 -11.05 -15.67
N ILE A 41 -15.63 -10.94 -14.64
CA ILE A 41 -15.61 -9.79 -13.73
C ILE A 41 -15.16 -8.54 -14.49
N ARG A 42 -14.13 -8.66 -15.33
CA ARG A 42 -13.65 -7.55 -16.18
C ARG A 42 -14.77 -7.01 -17.06
N MET A 43 -15.48 -7.89 -17.76
CA MET A 43 -16.61 -7.53 -18.61
C MET A 43 -17.74 -6.83 -17.81
N ALA A 44 -18.04 -7.29 -16.59
CA ALA A 44 -19.05 -6.64 -15.76
C ALA A 44 -18.68 -5.19 -15.41
N TYR A 45 -17.43 -4.94 -14.99
CA TYR A 45 -16.97 -3.58 -14.71
C TYR A 45 -16.92 -2.69 -15.96
N GLU A 46 -16.51 -3.23 -17.11
CA GLU A 46 -16.52 -2.52 -18.40
C GLU A 46 -17.93 -2.07 -18.81
N GLN A 47 -18.96 -2.84 -18.47
CA GLN A 47 -20.36 -2.48 -18.71
C GLN A 47 -20.89 -1.43 -17.73
N LEU A 48 -20.42 -1.46 -16.48
CA LEU A 48 -20.88 -0.56 -15.43
C LEU A 48 -20.19 0.81 -15.44
N ILE A 49 -18.94 0.90 -15.89
CA ILE A 49 -18.18 2.17 -15.83
C ILE A 49 -18.82 3.33 -16.61
N PRO A 50 -19.39 3.17 -17.82
CA PRO A 50 -20.01 4.29 -18.53
C PRO A 50 -21.28 4.77 -17.82
N ILE A 51 -21.99 3.85 -17.15
CA ILE A 51 -23.20 4.16 -16.37
C ILE A 51 -22.80 4.99 -15.15
N ALA A 52 -21.80 4.54 -14.39
CA ALA A 52 -21.29 5.27 -13.23
C ALA A 52 -20.75 6.66 -13.64
N ASP A 53 -19.98 6.74 -14.71
CA ASP A 53 -19.41 7.99 -15.26
C ASP A 53 -20.50 9.01 -15.63
N MET A 54 -21.54 8.57 -16.33
CA MET A 54 -22.68 9.42 -16.67
C MET A 54 -23.34 9.99 -15.42
N HIS A 55 -23.63 9.14 -14.42
CA HIS A 55 -24.30 9.58 -13.19
C HIS A 55 -23.44 10.51 -12.32
N VAL A 56 -22.14 10.24 -12.22
CA VAL A 56 -21.20 11.10 -11.50
C VAL A 56 -21.17 12.49 -12.14
N ARG A 57 -21.03 12.57 -13.47
CA ARG A 57 -21.05 13.85 -14.20
C ARG A 57 -22.35 14.62 -14.01
N ASP A 58 -23.49 13.94 -14.17
CA ASP A 58 -24.82 14.55 -14.05
C ASP A 58 -25.07 15.11 -12.63
N THR A 59 -24.67 14.36 -11.60
CA THR A 59 -24.94 14.74 -10.20
C THR A 59 -23.93 15.75 -9.65
N THR A 60 -22.65 15.63 -10.01
CA THR A 60 -21.57 16.42 -9.39
C THR A 60 -21.11 17.60 -10.25
N GLY A 61 -21.38 17.57 -11.56
CA GLY A 61 -20.84 18.53 -12.52
C GLY A 61 -19.33 18.40 -12.76
N LEU A 62 -18.66 17.40 -12.15
CA LEU A 62 -17.22 17.19 -12.31
C LEU A 62 -16.91 16.60 -13.69
N ALA A 63 -15.82 17.06 -14.30
CA ALA A 63 -15.26 16.41 -15.48
C ALA A 63 -14.44 15.20 -15.05
N THR A 64 -15.07 14.02 -15.04
CA THR A 64 -14.36 12.75 -14.85
C THR A 64 -13.44 12.49 -16.05
N ALA A 65 -12.13 12.46 -15.81
CA ALA A 65 -11.16 12.11 -16.84
C ALA A 65 -11.35 10.65 -17.30
N SER A 66 -10.93 10.34 -18.53
CA SER A 66 -10.90 8.95 -19.04
C SER A 66 -9.76 8.17 -18.38
N ALA A 67 -9.85 7.95 -17.07
CA ALA A 67 -8.90 7.11 -16.36
C ALA A 67 -9.02 5.67 -16.87
N ALA A 68 -7.88 5.05 -17.17
CA ALA A 68 -7.88 3.63 -17.50
C ALA A 68 -8.25 2.82 -16.26
N LEU A 69 -9.32 2.03 -16.35
CA LEU A 69 -9.74 1.14 -15.27
C LEU A 69 -8.85 -0.10 -15.23
N GLU A 70 -8.19 -0.34 -14.10
CA GLU A 70 -7.36 -1.52 -13.85
C GLU A 70 -7.94 -2.35 -12.71
N LEU A 71 -8.46 -3.54 -13.03
CA LEU A 71 -8.85 -4.52 -12.02
C LEU A 71 -7.62 -5.31 -11.56
N VAL A 72 -7.29 -5.21 -10.28
CA VAL A 72 -6.08 -5.75 -9.67
C VAL A 72 -6.41 -6.69 -8.50
N THR A 73 -5.44 -7.53 -8.14
CA THR A 73 -5.52 -8.33 -6.91
C THR A 73 -5.07 -7.52 -5.70
N PRO A 74 -5.43 -7.91 -4.45
CA PRO A 74 -4.90 -7.29 -3.24
C PRO A 74 -3.36 -7.19 -3.24
N GLY A 75 -2.65 -8.23 -3.67
CA GLY A 75 -1.18 -8.20 -3.77
C GLY A 75 -0.66 -7.13 -4.72
N VAL A 76 -1.28 -6.97 -5.89
CA VAL A 76 -0.91 -5.92 -6.84
C VAL A 76 -1.25 -4.53 -6.27
N TRP A 77 -2.41 -4.37 -5.63
CA TRP A 77 -2.77 -3.12 -4.97
C TRP A 77 -1.75 -2.74 -3.88
N ALA A 78 -1.28 -3.72 -3.09
CA ALA A 78 -0.27 -3.51 -2.06
C ALA A 78 1.06 -3.02 -2.66
N GLN A 79 1.49 -3.61 -3.77
CA GLN A 79 2.70 -3.19 -4.49
C GLN A 79 2.57 -1.76 -5.02
N ARG A 80 1.46 -1.44 -5.71
CA ARG A 80 1.19 -0.09 -6.23
C ARG A 80 1.15 0.95 -5.11
N THR A 81 0.59 0.59 -3.96
CA THR A 81 0.52 1.45 -2.77
C THR A 81 1.91 1.73 -2.18
N LEU A 82 2.76 0.70 -2.06
CA LEU A 82 4.14 0.88 -1.60
C LEU A 82 4.95 1.77 -2.54
N GLU A 83 4.75 1.65 -3.85
CA GLU A 83 5.40 2.49 -4.86
C GLU A 83 4.91 3.93 -4.80
N ALA A 84 3.59 4.13 -4.80
CA ALA A 84 2.97 5.46 -4.79
C ALA A 84 3.36 6.28 -3.55
N TYR A 85 3.44 5.64 -2.38
CA TYR A 85 3.77 6.30 -1.13
C TYR A 85 5.21 6.08 -0.67
N ARG A 86 6.08 5.63 -1.57
CA ARG A 86 7.51 5.43 -1.28
C ARG A 86 8.17 6.65 -0.62
N PRO A 87 7.93 7.90 -1.07
CA PRO A 87 8.51 9.07 -0.42
C PRO A 87 8.02 9.25 1.02
N LEU A 88 6.71 9.06 1.27
CA LEU A 88 6.11 9.22 2.60
C LEU A 88 6.65 8.20 3.61
N PHE A 89 6.76 6.93 3.20
CA PHE A 89 7.34 5.88 4.05
C PHE A 89 8.83 6.08 4.29
N THR A 90 9.55 6.65 3.32
CA THR A 90 10.98 6.99 3.49
C THR A 90 11.14 8.09 4.53
N GLU A 91 10.35 9.16 4.43
CA GLU A 91 10.33 10.25 5.42
C GLU A 91 9.94 9.75 6.82
N LEU A 92 8.93 8.89 6.90
CA LEU A 92 8.52 8.25 8.16
C LEU A 92 9.67 7.45 8.78
N ALA A 93 10.38 6.64 8.00
CA ALA A 93 11.51 5.84 8.47
C ALA A 93 12.68 6.71 8.93
N VAL A 94 12.98 7.80 8.22
CA VAL A 94 14.01 8.77 8.63
C VAL A 94 13.62 9.46 9.93
N SER A 95 12.37 9.89 10.07
CA SER A 95 11.86 10.56 11.27
C SER A 95 11.94 9.63 12.49
N LEU A 96 11.46 8.39 12.37
CA LEU A 96 11.52 7.39 13.44
C LEU A 96 12.95 6.96 13.76
N GLY A 97 13.82 6.86 12.76
CA GLY A 97 15.25 6.55 12.94
C GLY A 97 16.02 7.64 13.69
N ARG A 98 15.58 8.89 13.61
CA ARG A 98 16.10 10.00 14.44
C ARG A 98 15.59 9.94 15.89
N SER A 99 14.47 9.25 16.12
CA SER A 99 13.87 9.04 17.45
C SER A 99 14.32 7.75 18.14
N GLY A 100 15.30 7.02 17.58
CA GLY A 100 15.98 5.92 18.29
C GLY A 100 16.58 6.41 19.62
N PRO A 101 16.77 5.53 20.62
CA PRO A 101 16.84 5.90 22.03
C PRO A 101 18.02 6.83 22.32
N THR A 102 17.78 8.13 22.21
CA THR A 102 18.41 9.12 23.08
C THR A 102 17.63 9.05 24.38
N THR A 103 17.97 8.09 25.23
CA THR A 103 17.94 8.35 26.68
C THR A 103 18.95 9.46 26.95
N ALA A 104 18.54 10.69 26.66
CA ALA A 104 19.33 11.90 26.84
C ALA A 104 19.42 12.33 28.32
N ASP A 105 19.26 11.39 29.26
CA ASP A 105 19.39 11.60 30.70
C ASP A 105 20.35 10.62 31.39
N ASP A 106 20.94 9.65 30.69
CA ASP A 106 22.03 8.85 31.26
C ASP A 106 23.37 9.33 30.72
N GLN A 107 24.08 10.07 31.57
CA GLN A 107 25.53 10.30 31.44
C GLN A 107 26.26 8.98 31.15
N PRO A 108 27.29 8.98 30.30
CA PRO A 108 28.06 7.77 30.03
C PRO A 108 28.94 7.49 31.24
N ASP A 109 28.42 6.79 32.23
CA ASP A 109 29.25 6.16 33.25
C ASP A 109 29.51 4.72 32.81
N ASP A 110 30.73 4.50 32.30
CA ASP A 110 31.32 3.23 31.87
C ASP A 110 30.48 2.38 30.89
N GLY A 111 30.54 2.75 29.61
CA GLY A 111 29.92 2.01 28.52
C GLY A 111 30.49 0.60 28.39
N ASP A 112 29.76 -0.38 28.91
CA ASP A 112 30.05 -1.80 28.74
C ASP A 112 30.22 -2.09 27.22
N PRO A 113 31.34 -2.66 26.75
CA PRO A 113 31.57 -2.95 25.32
C PRO A 113 30.44 -3.77 24.68
N MET A 114 29.72 -4.55 25.51
CA MET A 114 28.53 -5.30 25.13
C MET A 114 27.34 -4.40 24.75
N MET A 115 27.13 -3.28 25.44
CA MET A 115 26.06 -2.31 25.14
C MET A 115 26.30 -1.58 23.83
N ALA A 116 27.55 -1.17 23.54
CA ALA A 116 27.91 -0.56 22.26
C ALA A 116 27.71 -1.53 21.08
N MET A 117 28.05 -2.81 21.28
CA MET A 117 27.81 -3.86 20.27
C MET A 117 26.30 -4.08 20.02
N MET A 118 25.47 -4.08 21.08
CA MET A 118 24.02 -4.21 20.96
C MET A 118 23.38 -3.02 20.24
N ALA A 119 23.83 -1.79 20.53
CA ALA A 119 23.36 -0.59 19.84
C ALA A 119 23.69 -0.61 18.33
N GLY A 120 24.87 -1.10 17.96
CA GLY A 120 25.24 -1.30 16.55
C GLY A 120 24.36 -2.33 15.84
N LEU A 121 24.04 -3.44 16.50
CA LEU A 121 23.15 -4.47 15.95
C LEU A 121 21.72 -3.96 15.78
N SER A 122 21.19 -3.21 16.76
CA SER A 122 19.84 -2.63 16.65
C SER A 122 19.75 -1.62 15.51
N GLN A 123 20.78 -0.79 15.32
CA GLN A 123 20.83 0.18 14.22
C GLN A 123 20.85 -0.51 12.85
N MET A 124 21.54 -1.65 12.75
CA MET A 124 21.61 -2.45 11.52
C MET A 124 20.27 -3.17 11.21
N MET A 125 19.55 -3.62 12.23
CA MET A 125 18.29 -4.34 12.08
C MET A 125 17.07 -3.44 11.90
N ALA A 126 17.12 -2.20 12.39
CA ALA A 126 15.99 -1.27 12.39
C ALA A 126 15.36 -1.03 10.99
N PRO A 127 16.13 -0.78 9.90
CA PRO A 127 15.56 -0.60 8.56
C PRO A 127 14.80 -1.83 8.05
N SER A 128 15.25 -3.02 8.43
CA SER A 128 14.61 -4.29 8.04
C SER A 128 13.31 -4.53 8.80
N MET A 129 13.29 -4.25 10.11
CA MET A 129 12.05 -4.33 10.90
C MET A 129 11.02 -3.28 10.45
N MET A 130 11.47 -2.06 10.15
CA MET A 130 10.60 -1.00 9.61
C MET A 130 9.98 -1.41 8.27
N GLY A 131 10.79 -1.95 7.36
CA GLY A 131 10.32 -2.47 6.07
C GLY A 131 9.28 -3.58 6.26
N MET A 132 9.54 -4.54 7.13
CA MET A 132 8.60 -5.61 7.49
C MET A 132 7.28 -5.07 8.04
N ALA A 133 7.33 -4.10 8.97
CA ALA A 133 6.16 -3.49 9.58
C ALA A 133 5.30 -2.77 8.53
N ILE A 134 5.90 -1.92 7.71
CA ILE A 134 5.21 -1.18 6.64
C ILE A 134 4.63 -2.16 5.60
N GLY A 135 5.41 -3.14 5.17
CA GLY A 135 4.93 -4.18 4.25
C GLY A 135 3.70 -4.91 4.79
N SER A 136 3.77 -5.40 6.03
CA SER A 136 2.65 -6.11 6.66
C SER A 136 1.40 -5.24 6.85
N MET A 137 1.59 -3.94 7.14
CA MET A 137 0.49 -2.98 7.28
C MET A 137 -0.20 -2.78 5.93
N VAL A 138 0.55 -2.44 4.88
CA VAL A 138 0.00 -2.23 3.54
C VAL A 138 -0.64 -3.50 2.99
N GLY A 139 -0.04 -4.67 3.22
CA GLY A 139 -0.63 -5.94 2.81
C GLY A 139 -1.97 -6.21 3.50
N ARG A 140 -2.08 -5.95 4.81
CA ARG A 140 -3.37 -6.08 5.52
C ARG A 140 -4.43 -5.10 5.04
N LEU A 141 -4.04 -3.86 4.71
CA LEU A 141 -4.95 -2.88 4.11
C LEU A 141 -5.45 -3.36 2.75
N ALA A 142 -4.58 -3.97 1.95
CA ALA A 142 -4.93 -4.45 0.62
C ALA A 142 -6.07 -5.47 0.62
N GLY A 143 -6.13 -6.33 1.64
CA GLY A 143 -7.22 -7.31 1.79
C GLY A 143 -8.59 -6.71 2.10
N ARG A 144 -8.66 -5.40 2.37
CA ARG A 144 -9.91 -4.67 2.64
C ARG A 144 -10.14 -3.51 1.68
N ALA A 145 -9.14 -3.15 0.88
CA ALA A 145 -9.24 -2.02 -0.04
C ALA A 145 -10.21 -2.34 -1.18
N PHE A 146 -11.04 -1.38 -1.56
CA PHE A 146 -11.90 -1.46 -2.74
C PHE A 146 -11.24 -0.87 -3.98
N GLY A 147 -10.51 0.23 -3.85
CA GLY A 147 -9.89 0.88 -4.99
C GLY A 147 -8.70 1.79 -4.67
N GLN A 148 -8.42 2.70 -5.59
CA GLN A 148 -7.26 3.58 -5.56
C GLN A 148 -7.36 4.64 -4.46
N TYR A 149 -8.57 5.14 -4.20
CA TYR A 149 -8.85 6.27 -3.33
C TYR A 149 -9.39 5.89 -1.94
N ASP A 150 -9.28 4.61 -1.57
CA ASP A 150 -9.59 4.11 -0.22
C ASP A 150 -8.78 4.79 0.90
N LEU A 151 -7.56 5.22 0.59
CA LEU A 151 -6.72 5.97 1.52
C LEU A 151 -6.84 7.47 1.22
N PRO A 152 -7.08 8.33 2.21
CA PRO A 152 -7.21 9.78 2.03
C PRO A 152 -5.83 10.45 1.87
N ILE A 153 -4.96 9.86 1.05
CA ILE A 153 -3.60 10.33 0.78
C ILE A 153 -3.47 10.49 -0.74
N PRO A 154 -3.16 11.70 -1.25
CA PRO A 154 -3.06 11.96 -2.68
C PRO A 154 -2.11 10.99 -3.40
N ARG A 155 -2.56 10.41 -4.52
CA ARG A 155 -1.75 9.59 -5.42
C ARG A 155 -1.64 10.25 -6.78
N THR A 156 -0.43 10.41 -7.28
CA THR A 156 -0.20 10.76 -8.70
C THR A 156 -0.35 9.50 -9.53
N ALA A 157 -1.57 9.13 -9.90
CA ALA A 157 -1.83 7.96 -10.71
C ALA A 157 -2.67 8.30 -11.94
N THR A 158 -2.35 7.64 -13.04
CA THR A 158 -3.04 7.79 -14.33
C THR A 158 -4.17 6.79 -14.52
N SER A 159 -4.21 5.73 -13.69
CA SER A 159 -5.21 4.67 -13.76
C SER A 159 -6.02 4.56 -12.46
N LEU A 160 -7.25 4.07 -12.63
CA LEU A 160 -8.20 3.81 -11.57
C LEU A 160 -8.11 2.34 -11.17
N LEU A 161 -7.51 2.07 -10.01
CA LEU A 161 -7.38 0.71 -9.50
C LEU A 161 -8.66 0.28 -8.80
N ILE A 162 -9.12 -0.94 -9.05
CA ILE A 162 -10.19 -1.59 -8.28
C ILE A 162 -9.71 -2.97 -7.85
N VAL A 163 -10.14 -3.42 -6.67
CA VAL A 163 -9.87 -4.75 -6.12
C VAL A 163 -11.17 -5.56 -6.05
N PRO A 164 -11.58 -6.25 -7.14
CA PRO A 164 -12.90 -6.88 -7.20
C PRO A 164 -13.14 -7.94 -6.14
N SER A 165 -12.11 -8.67 -5.72
CA SER A 165 -12.24 -9.70 -4.68
C SER A 165 -12.70 -9.11 -3.34
N SER A 166 -12.22 -7.91 -2.99
CA SER A 166 -12.63 -7.21 -1.77
C SER A 166 -14.06 -6.68 -1.91
N VAL A 167 -14.40 -6.13 -3.09
CA VAL A 167 -15.74 -5.60 -3.39
C VAL A 167 -16.78 -6.73 -3.35
N ASP A 168 -16.51 -7.84 -4.03
CA ASP A 168 -17.42 -8.99 -4.13
C ASP A 168 -17.57 -9.68 -2.76
N ALA A 169 -16.50 -9.81 -1.98
CA ALA A 169 -16.56 -10.34 -0.62
C ALA A 169 -17.40 -9.45 0.31
N PHE A 170 -17.20 -8.13 0.25
CA PHE A 170 -18.01 -7.20 1.04
C PHE A 170 -19.49 -7.23 0.64
N ALA A 171 -19.79 -7.29 -0.66
CA ALA A 171 -21.17 -7.43 -1.12
C ALA A 171 -21.83 -8.71 -0.56
N ALA A 172 -21.11 -9.83 -0.59
CA ALA A 172 -21.59 -11.09 -0.04
C ALA A 172 -21.82 -11.04 1.48
N ASP A 173 -20.85 -10.53 2.24
CA ASP A 173 -20.92 -10.42 3.71
C ASP A 173 -22.11 -9.57 4.18
N TRP A 174 -22.46 -8.54 3.40
CA TRP A 174 -23.54 -7.61 3.70
C TRP A 174 -24.84 -7.90 2.93
N SER A 175 -24.89 -9.00 2.16
CA SER A 175 -26.05 -9.40 1.35
C SER A 175 -26.51 -8.30 0.38
N LEU A 176 -25.56 -7.54 -0.17
CA LEU A 176 -25.82 -6.50 -1.15
C LEU A 176 -25.83 -7.08 -2.58
N PRO A 177 -26.67 -6.57 -3.49
CA PRO A 177 -26.58 -6.90 -4.91
C PRO A 177 -25.20 -6.52 -5.47
N LEU A 178 -24.58 -7.47 -6.17
CA LEU A 178 -23.18 -7.34 -6.58
C LEU A 178 -22.94 -6.14 -7.50
N ASP A 179 -23.81 -5.94 -8.48
CA ASP A 179 -23.69 -4.85 -9.44
C ASP A 179 -23.94 -3.47 -8.79
N GLU A 180 -24.80 -3.39 -7.78
CA GLU A 180 -25.01 -2.16 -7.01
C GLU A 180 -23.77 -1.78 -6.21
N MET A 181 -23.14 -2.75 -5.54
CA MET A 181 -21.88 -2.52 -4.82
C MET A 181 -20.77 -2.09 -5.78
N ARG A 182 -20.64 -2.74 -6.95
CA ARG A 182 -19.65 -2.36 -7.97
C ARG A 182 -19.87 -0.97 -8.52
N LEU A 183 -21.12 -0.59 -8.81
CA LEU A 183 -21.48 0.76 -9.24
C LEU A 183 -21.14 1.81 -8.17
N TRP A 184 -21.43 1.52 -6.90
CA TRP A 184 -21.11 2.40 -5.79
C TRP A 184 -19.59 2.65 -5.69
N VAL A 185 -18.79 1.59 -5.76
CA VAL A 185 -17.31 1.72 -5.75
C VAL A 185 -16.83 2.51 -6.96
N LEU A 186 -17.32 2.21 -8.17
CA LEU A 186 -16.93 2.95 -9.37
C LEU A 186 -17.24 4.44 -9.25
N ALA A 187 -18.41 4.80 -8.72
CA ALA A 187 -18.77 6.20 -8.52
C ALA A 187 -17.82 6.89 -7.52
N GLN A 188 -17.53 6.25 -6.39
CA GLN A 188 -16.60 6.78 -5.38
C GLN A 188 -15.20 7.01 -5.96
N GLU A 189 -14.71 6.07 -6.75
CA GLU A 189 -13.39 6.11 -7.36
C GLU A 189 -13.31 7.16 -8.47
N LEU A 190 -14.35 7.29 -9.31
CA LEU A 190 -14.45 8.33 -10.32
C LEU A 190 -14.50 9.74 -9.71
N ILE A 191 -15.24 9.92 -8.61
CA ILE A 191 -15.28 11.18 -7.87
C ILE A 191 -13.90 11.48 -7.27
N GLY A 192 -13.28 10.51 -6.60
CA GLY A 192 -11.95 10.65 -6.03
C GLY A 192 -10.86 10.95 -7.06
N HIS A 193 -11.03 10.49 -8.31
CA HIS A 193 -10.11 10.80 -9.40
C HIS A 193 -10.27 12.21 -9.97
N ALA A 194 -11.46 12.80 -9.88
CA ALA A 194 -11.78 14.09 -10.49
C ALA A 194 -11.39 15.30 -9.61
N VAL A 195 -11.03 15.08 -8.34
CA VAL A 195 -10.71 16.12 -7.34
C VAL A 195 -9.24 16.05 -6.94
#